data_AF-A0A4Y9RHH6-F1
#
_entry.id   AF-A0A4Y9RHH6-F1
#
_cell.length_a   1.000
_cell.length_b   1.000
_cell.length_c   1.000
_cell.angle_alpha   90.00
_cell.angle_beta   90.00
_cell.angle_gamma   90.00
#
_symmetry.space_group_name_H-M   'P 1'
#
loop_
_entity.id
_entity.type
_entity.pdbx_description
1 polymer ?
#
loop_
_entity_poly.entity_id
_entity_poly.type
_entity_poly.pdbx_seq_one_letter_code
_entity_poly.pdbx_strand_id
1 'polypeptide(L)'
;MSMLSMIFPLQAALPAAQAAAGAAVTIARPALGLSALAAVLLVFKPLLTGLLRAALLAVKPRQSLEERSMRTRMQSVLALNQMARDLDTTQPGLAAELRSLAARG
;
A
#
# COMPACT_ATOMS: atom_id res chain seq x y z
N MET A 1 -49.92 1.32 -55.91
CA MET A 1 -48.60 0.85 -55.43
C MET A 1 -48.54 1.11 -53.94
N SER A 2 -49.18 0.23 -53.18
CA SER A 2 -49.71 0.54 -51.84
C SER A 2 -49.03 -0.33 -50.79
N MET A 3 -48.56 0.33 -49.72
CA MET A 3 -48.20 -0.17 -48.38
C MET A 3 -47.12 -1.26 -48.26
N LEU A 4 -47.05 -2.26 -49.14
CA LEU A 4 -46.16 -3.40 -49.03
C LEU A 4 -44.67 -3.09 -49.31
N SER A 5 -44.38 -2.02 -50.07
CA SER A 5 -43.00 -1.64 -50.41
C SER A 5 -42.27 -0.87 -49.29
N MET A 6 -43.00 -0.24 -48.36
CA MET A 6 -42.40 0.40 -47.16
C MET A 6 -42.25 -0.57 -45.99
N ILE A 7 -43.10 -1.60 -45.90
CA ILE A 7 -43.11 -2.55 -44.77
C ILE A 7 -41.92 -3.53 -44.85
N PHE A 8 -41.57 -4.00 -46.05
CA PHE A 8 -40.46 -4.93 -46.29
C PHE A 8 -39.07 -4.46 -45.79
N PRO A 9 -38.62 -3.23 -46.09
CA PRO A 9 -37.31 -2.76 -45.61
C PRO A 9 -37.27 -2.55 -44.09
N LEU A 10 -38.39 -2.17 -43.47
CA LEU A 10 -38.52 -2.07 -42.02
C LEU A 10 -38.45 -3.44 -41.33
N GLN A 11 -39.07 -4.47 -41.92
CA GLN A 11 -39.07 -5.83 -41.39
C GLN A 11 -37.70 -6.50 -41.48
N ALA A 12 -36.90 -6.17 -42.50
CA ALA A 12 -35.52 -6.63 -42.63
C ALA A 12 -34.54 -5.86 -41.72
N ALA A 13 -34.81 -4.59 -41.42
CA ALA A 13 -33.97 -3.75 -40.57
C ALA A 13 -34.19 -3.99 -39.06
N LEU A 14 -35.38 -4.41 -38.64
CA LEU A 14 -35.72 -4.73 -37.26
C LEU A 14 -34.76 -5.74 -36.58
N PRO A 15 -34.46 -6.92 -37.17
CA PRO A 15 -33.54 -7.87 -36.55
C PRO A 15 -32.10 -7.35 -36.48
N ALA A 16 -31.66 -6.57 -37.48
CA ALA A 16 -30.33 -5.95 -37.45
C ALA A 16 -30.22 -4.89 -36.34
N ALA A 17 -31.25 -4.08 -36.13
CA ALA A 17 -31.32 -3.12 -35.03
C ALA A 17 -31.38 -3.81 -33.66
N GLN A 18 -32.12 -4.90 -33.53
CA GLN A 18 -32.17 -5.71 -32.30
C GLN A 18 -30.83 -6.38 -31.98
N ALA A 19 -30.12 -6.89 -32.99
CA ALA A 19 -28.79 -7.46 -32.82
C ALA A 19 -27.76 -6.40 -32.38
N ALA A 20 -27.80 -5.20 -32.98
CA ALA A 20 -26.94 -4.09 -32.59
C ALA A 20 -27.24 -3.60 -31.16
N ALA A 21 -28.51 -3.50 -30.78
CA ALA A 21 -28.93 -3.14 -29.42
C ALA A 21 -28.53 -4.23 -28.40
N GLY A 22 -28.68 -5.51 -28.76
CA GLY A 22 -28.24 -6.63 -27.93
C GLY A 22 -26.72 -6.61 -27.70
N ALA A 23 -25.94 -6.41 -28.76
CA ALA A 23 -24.49 -6.28 -28.67
C ALA A 23 -24.08 -5.08 -27.80
N ALA A 24 -24.73 -3.93 -27.99
CA ALA A 24 -24.50 -2.74 -27.17
C ALA A 24 -24.80 -3.00 -25.69
N VAL A 25 -25.89 -3.69 -25.35
CA VAL A 25 -26.23 -4.04 -23.96
C VAL A 25 -25.23 -5.02 -23.36
N THR A 26 -24.74 -6.00 -24.13
CA THR A 26 -23.74 -6.96 -23.65
C THR A 26 -22.39 -6.31 -23.32
N ILE A 27 -22.03 -5.22 -24.00
CA ILE A 27 -20.80 -4.47 -23.74
C ILE A 27 -21.02 -3.39 -22.68
N ALA A 28 -22.15 -2.68 -22.73
CA ALA A 28 -22.47 -1.59 -21.82
C ALA A 28 -22.65 -2.08 -20.38
N ARG A 29 -23.29 -3.23 -20.16
CA ARG A 29 -23.49 -3.79 -18.81
C ARG A 29 -22.18 -4.01 -18.03
N PRO A 30 -21.18 -4.76 -18.54
CA PRO A 30 -19.92 -4.94 -17.83
C PRO A 30 -19.12 -3.64 -17.76
N ALA A 31 -19.17 -2.78 -18.79
CA ALA A 31 -18.48 -1.49 -18.76
C ALA A 31 -19.00 -0.57 -17.64
N LEU A 32 -20.33 -0.52 -17.44
CA LEU A 32 -20.96 0.22 -16.35
C LEU A 32 -20.68 -0.42 -14.98
N GLY A 33 -20.67 -1.75 -14.89
CA GLY A 33 -20.29 -2.45 -13.66
C GLY A 33 -18.83 -2.18 -13.27
N LEU A 34 -17.91 -2.23 -14.24
CA LEU A 34 -16.49 -1.94 -14.05
C LEU A 34 -16.25 -0.47 -13.69
N SER A 35 -16.94 0.47 -14.32
CA SER A 35 -16.80 1.89 -14.01
C SER A 35 -17.36 2.22 -12.62
N ALA A 36 -18.48 1.62 -12.21
CA ALA A 36 -19.01 1.74 -10.86
C ALA A 36 -18.03 1.18 -9.82
N LEU A 37 -17.45 0.01 -10.08
CA LEU A 37 -16.43 -0.59 -9.21
C LEU A 37 -15.18 0.29 -9.12
N ALA A 38 -14.71 0.81 -10.25
CA ALA A 38 -13.57 1.74 -10.28
C ALA A 38 -13.86 3.03 -9.51
N ALA A 39 -15.07 3.58 -9.62
CA ALA A 39 -15.49 4.75 -8.86
C ALA A 39 -15.46 4.47 -7.35
N VAL A 40 -16.00 3.32 -6.92
CA VAL A 40 -15.93 2.87 -5.52
C VAL A 40 -14.48 2.75 -5.04
N LEU A 41 -13.61 2.09 -5.81
CA LEU A 41 -12.19 1.96 -5.47
C LEU A 41 -11.47 3.31 -5.39
N LEU A 42 -11.84 4.29 -6.24
CA LEU A 42 -11.28 5.64 -6.20
C LEU A 42 -11.74 6.42 -4.97
N VAL A 43 -13.02 6.34 -4.62
CA VAL A 43 -13.57 6.97 -3.41
C VAL A 43 -12.94 6.37 -2.15
N PHE A 44 -12.76 5.05 -2.12
CA PHE A 44 -12.14 4.34 -0.99
C PHE A 44 -10.61 4.16 -1.12
N LYS A 45 -9.99 4.83 -2.10
CA LYS A 45 -8.54 4.84 -2.28
C LYS A 45 -7.76 5.15 -0.99
N PRO A 46 -8.13 6.14 -0.15
CA PRO A 46 -7.41 6.38 1.10
C PRO A 46 -7.44 5.17 2.04
N LEU A 47 -8.57 4.47 2.16
CA LEU A 47 -8.68 3.26 2.99
C LEU A 47 -7.83 2.12 2.44
N LEU A 48 -7.85 1.89 1.12
CA LEU A 48 -7.03 0.87 0.47
C LEU A 48 -5.53 1.14 0.68
N THR A 49 -5.11 2.41 0.58
CA THR A 49 -3.70 2.77 0.85
C THR A 49 -3.33 2.60 2.33
N GLY A 50 -4.24 2.90 3.25
CA GLY A 50 -4.06 2.64 4.68
C GLY A 50 -3.92 1.15 4.98
N LEU A 51 -4.81 0.32 4.43
CA LEU A 51 -4.77 -1.14 4.58
C LEU A 51 -3.48 -1.72 4.00
N LEU A 52 -3.07 -1.27 2.82
CA LEU A 52 -1.81 -1.70 2.20
C LEU A 52 -0.61 -1.32 3.06
N ARG A 53 -0.57 -0.09 3.60
CA ARG A 53 0.51 0.35 4.51
C ARG A 53 0.54 -0.49 5.80
N ALA A 54 -0.62 -0.77 6.38
CA ALA A 54 -0.72 -1.62 7.57
C ALA A 54 -0.27 -3.06 7.28
N ALA A 55 -0.68 -3.63 6.14
CA ALA A 55 -0.23 -4.94 5.70
C ALA A 55 1.29 -4.98 5.47
N LEU A 56 1.86 -3.95 4.84
CA LEU A 56 3.30 -3.82 4.65
C LEU A 56 4.05 -3.69 5.98
N LEU A 57 3.48 -2.97 6.96
CA LEU A 57 4.04 -2.89 8.32
C LEU A 57 3.99 -4.23 9.05
N ALA A 58 2.95 -5.04 8.85
CA ALA A 58 2.85 -6.38 9.42
C ALA A 58 3.90 -7.34 8.85
N VAL A 59 4.20 -7.25 7.55
CA VAL A 59 5.22 -8.09 6.90
C VAL A 59 6.64 -7.61 7.20
N LYS A 60 6.87 -6.30 7.11
CA LYS A 60 8.19 -5.70 7.35
C LYS A 60 8.01 -4.45 8.23
N PRO A 61 8.06 -4.60 9.56
CA PRO A 61 7.95 -3.47 10.46
C PRO A 61 9.08 -2.49 10.13
N ARG A 62 8.70 -1.29 9.70
CA ARG A 62 9.66 -0.21 9.46
C ARG A 62 9.96 0.43 10.80
N GLN A 63 11.17 0.22 11.33
CA GLN A 63 11.62 0.94 12.52
C GLN A 63 11.50 2.44 12.26
N SER A 64 10.86 3.16 13.18
CA SER A 64 10.73 4.61 13.11
C SER A 64 12.12 5.26 13.17
N LEU A 65 12.25 6.50 12.71
CA LEU A 65 13.55 7.20 12.77
C LEU A 65 14.03 7.34 14.22
N GLU A 66 13.11 7.58 15.16
CA GLU A 66 13.39 7.64 16.60
C GLU A 66 13.81 6.28 17.15
N GLU A 67 13.15 5.20 16.74
CA GLU A 67 13.50 3.85 17.19
C GLU A 67 14.90 3.45 16.71
N ARG A 68 15.27 3.84 15.49
CA ARG A 68 16.62 3.63 14.95
C ARG A 68 17.68 4.43 15.73
N SER A 69 17.42 5.71 16.01
CA SER A 69 18.38 6.54 16.76
C SER A 69 18.57 6.03 18.18
N MET A 70 17.49 5.63 18.85
CA MET A 70 17.55 5.02 20.18
C MET A 70 18.31 3.69 20.17
N ARG A 71 18.09 2.85 19.15
CA ARG A 71 18.82 1.59 19.01
C ARG A 71 20.32 1.82 18.83
N THR A 72 20.72 2.77 17.99
CA THR A 72 22.14 3.12 17.80
C THR A 72 22.76 3.65 19.09
N ARG A 73 22.05 4.53 19.82
CA ARG A 73 22.50 5.05 21.11
C ARG A 73 22.68 3.94 22.15
N MET A 74 21.70 3.03 22.25
CA MET A 74 21.79 1.88 23.14
C MET A 74 22.99 0.99 22.79
N GLN A 75 23.23 0.74 21.50
CA GLN A 75 24.40 -0.02 21.04
C GLN A 75 25.72 0.65 21.42
N SER A 76 25.83 1.98 21.30
CA SER A 76 27.03 2.71 21.74
C SER A 76 27.25 2.61 23.25
N VAL A 77 26.18 2.74 24.06
CA VAL A 77 26.25 2.61 25.51
C VAL A 77 26.70 1.20 25.93
N LEU A 78 26.17 0.17 25.26
CA LEU A 78 26.56 -1.21 25.53
C LEU A 78 28.03 -1.46 25.16
N ALA A 79 28.49 -0.94 24.02
CA ALA A 79 29.89 -1.06 23.60
C ALA A 79 30.85 -0.38 24.59
N LEU A 80 30.54 0.84 25.05
CA LEU A 80 31.34 1.56 26.04
C LEU A 80 31.40 0.81 27.38
N ASN A 81 30.26 0.27 27.84
CA ASN A 81 30.22 -0.54 29.05
C ASN A 81 31.00 -1.84 28.93
N GLN A 82 31.02 -2.45 27.75
CA GLN A 82 31.81 -3.64 27.49
C GLN A 82 33.31 -3.33 27.54
N MET A 83 33.76 -2.26 26.86
CA MET A 83 35.15 -1.78 26.95
C MET A 83 35.55 -1.46 28.39
N ALA A 84 34.67 -0.84 29.17
CA ALA A 84 34.94 -0.56 30.57
C ALA A 84 35.14 -1.83 31.41
N ARG A 85 34.41 -2.92 31.12
CA ARG A 85 34.62 -4.21 31.80
C ARG A 85 35.95 -4.84 31.42
N ASP A 86 36.34 -4.76 30.15
CA ASP A 86 37.63 -5.31 29.68
C ASP A 86 38.82 -4.57 30.32
N LEU A 87 38.65 -3.28 30.63
CA LEU A 87 39.68 -2.43 31.21
C LEU A 87 39.67 -2.39 32.75
N ASP A 88 38.66 -2.97 33.40
CA ASP A 88 38.47 -2.87 34.85
C ASP A 88 39.65 -3.44 35.65
N THR A 89 40.30 -4.48 35.12
CA THR A 89 41.44 -5.14 35.76
C THR A 89 42.78 -4.47 35.49
N THR A 90 42.92 -3.75 34.38
CA THR A 90 44.20 -3.15 33.95
C THR A 90 44.26 -1.64 34.23
N GLN A 91 43.14 -0.94 34.04
CA GLN A 91 43.03 0.52 34.15
C GLN A 91 41.66 0.93 34.72
N PRO A 92 41.44 0.78 36.04
CA PRO A 92 40.14 1.03 36.66
C PRO A 92 39.67 2.51 36.54
N GLY A 93 40.60 3.46 36.47
CA GLY A 93 40.27 4.88 36.24
C GLY A 93 39.65 5.11 34.87
N LEU A 94 40.25 4.55 33.82
CA LEU A 94 39.73 4.61 32.45
C LEU A 94 38.37 3.88 32.34
N ALA A 95 38.22 2.74 33.01
CA ALA A 95 36.96 2.02 33.08
C ALA A 95 35.84 2.86 33.73
N ALA A 96 36.15 3.63 34.78
CA ALA A 96 35.20 4.55 35.41
C ALA A 96 34.80 5.70 34.46
N GLU A 97 35.75 6.27 33.72
CA GLU A 97 35.47 7.30 32.72
C GLU A 97 34.56 6.79 31.60
N LEU A 98 34.83 5.59 31.06
CA LEU A 98 34.00 4.98 30.01
C LEU A 98 32.57 4.70 30.49
N ARG A 99 32.40 4.23 31.73
CA ARG A 99 31.06 4.09 32.35
C ARG A 99 30.36 5.44 32.52
N SER A 100 31.10 6.48 32.88
CA SER A 100 30.55 7.84 32.99
C SER A 100 30.10 8.39 31.63
N LEU A 101 30.86 8.14 30.57
CA LEU A 101 30.49 8.52 29.20
C LEU A 101 29.25 7.75 28.74
N ALA A 102 29.19 6.45 29.03
CA ALA A 102 28.03 5.62 28.73
C ALA A 102 26.76 6.08 29.48
N ALA A 103 26.89 6.60 30.71
CA ALA A 103 25.75 7.12 31.49
C ALA A 103 25.21 8.46 30.98
N ARG A 104 26.00 9.21 30.20
CA ARG A 104 25.63 10.53 29.65
C ARG A 104 25.07 10.44 28.23
N GLY A 105 25.46 9.39 27.50
CA GLY A 105 24.97 9.05 26.17
C GLY A 105 23.67 8.28 26.23
#